data_AF-A0A3D1CM74-F1
#
_entry.id   AF-A0A3D1CM74-F1
#
_cell.length_a   1.000
_cell.length_b   1.000
_cell.length_c   1.000
_cell.angle_alpha   90.00
_cell.angle_beta   90.00
_cell.angle_gamma   90.00
#
_symmetry.space_group_name_H-M   'P 1'
#
loop_
_entity.id
_entity.type
_entity.pdbx_description
1 polymer ?
#
loop_
_entity_poly.entity_id
_entity_poly.type
_entity_poly.pdbx_seq_one_letter_code
_entity_poly.pdbx_strand_id
1 'polypeptide(L)'
;MQATELDDEPLKAASGYVFYNTSKWTLKSLFNTATNNQQILLANFEEYLLGFSDNVKEIIECFNLKSQIRHMASKQVLLDVVEKFVSPYINLTHETVEDPDGNKMPALTNLGMGYVFEELIRKFNEENNEEAGEHFTPREVIELMTHL
;
A
#
# COMPACT_ATOMS: atom_id res chain seq x y z
N MET A 1 7.70 8.17 -38.69
CA MET A 1 7.87 8.67 -37.32
C MET A 1 7.89 7.44 -36.42
N GLN A 2 9.06 6.99 -36.01
CA GLN A 2 9.17 5.96 -34.96
C GLN A 2 8.75 6.65 -33.66
N ALA A 3 7.63 6.20 -33.09
CA ALA A 3 7.36 6.48 -31.68
C ALA A 3 8.51 5.82 -30.92
N THR A 4 9.37 6.62 -30.31
CA THR A 4 10.35 6.15 -29.35
C THR A 4 9.55 5.58 -28.20
N GLU A 5 9.30 4.27 -28.19
CA GLU A 5 8.77 3.60 -27.01
C GLU A 5 9.80 3.87 -25.91
N LEU A 6 9.39 4.65 -24.91
CA LEU A 6 10.23 4.93 -23.75
C LEU A 6 10.43 3.59 -23.05
N ASP A 7 11.65 3.07 -23.14
CA ASP A 7 11.97 1.78 -22.56
C ASP A 7 11.96 1.91 -21.02
N ASP A 8 11.06 1.16 -20.39
CA ASP A 8 10.88 1.09 -18.94
C ASP A 8 11.96 0.24 -18.25
N GLU A 9 12.69 -0.59 -19.01
CA GLU A 9 13.76 -1.46 -18.54
C GLU A 9 14.78 -0.76 -17.62
N PRO A 10 15.35 0.41 -17.97
CA PRO A 10 16.30 1.10 -17.09
C PRO A 10 15.70 1.55 -15.76
N LEU A 11 14.41 1.91 -15.72
CA LEU A 11 13.74 2.33 -14.47
C LEU A 11 13.44 1.14 -13.56
N LYS A 12 13.07 -0.01 -14.14
CA LYS A 12 12.91 -1.28 -13.43
C LYS A 12 14.25 -1.80 -12.91
N ALA A 13 15.30 -1.69 -13.71
CA ALA A 13 16.66 -2.04 -13.30
C ALA A 13 17.16 -1.15 -12.16
N ALA A 14 16.85 0.15 -12.20
CA ALA A 14 17.23 1.09 -11.14
C ALA A 14 16.44 0.86 -9.84
N SER A 15 15.15 0.49 -9.91
CA SER A 15 14.36 0.19 -8.73
C SER A 15 14.69 -1.20 -8.14
N GLY A 16 15.19 -2.13 -8.95
CA GLY A 16 15.38 -3.53 -8.57
C GLY A 16 14.07 -4.32 -8.48
N TYR A 17 12.96 -3.73 -8.90
CA TYR A 17 11.62 -4.32 -8.85
C TYR A 17 10.94 -4.25 -10.22
N VAL A 18 9.88 -5.05 -10.41
CA VAL A 18 9.04 -5.03 -11.63
C VAL A 18 8.19 -3.76 -11.78
N PHE A 19 8.33 -2.82 -10.85
CA PHE A 19 7.64 -1.54 -10.82
C PHE A 19 8.61 -0.46 -10.35
N TYR A 20 8.25 0.80 -10.59
CA TYR A 20 9.01 1.97 -10.16
C TYR A 20 8.08 3.11 -9.80
N ASN A 21 8.60 4.10 -9.07
CA ASN A 21 7.92 5.37 -8.84
C ASN A 21 8.89 6.51 -9.16
N THR A 22 8.45 7.43 -10.02
CA THR A 22 9.20 8.60 -10.47
C THR A 22 8.89 9.86 -9.67
N SER A 23 7.90 9.80 -8.79
CA SER A 23 7.53 10.90 -7.91
C SER A 23 8.63 11.18 -6.89
N LYS A 24 8.84 12.47 -6.61
CA LYS A 24 9.71 12.94 -5.52
C LYS A 24 9.12 12.67 -4.13
N TRP A 25 7.85 12.29 -4.07
CA TRP A 25 7.12 12.11 -2.83
C TRP A 25 7.22 10.67 -2.33
N THR A 26 7.36 10.54 -1.01
CA THR A 26 7.19 9.31 -0.23
C THR A 26 6.10 9.55 0.81
N LEU A 27 5.49 8.49 1.35
CA LEU A 27 4.51 8.64 2.44
C LEU A 27 5.07 9.43 3.63
N LYS A 28 6.37 9.23 3.96
CA LYS A 28 7.10 10.00 4.98
C LYS A 28 7.18 11.49 4.63
N SER A 29 7.56 11.83 3.40
CA SER A 29 7.65 13.24 2.99
C SER A 29 6.27 13.90 2.88
N LEU A 30 5.26 13.13 2.47
CA LEU A 30 3.86 13.60 2.39
C LEU A 30 3.37 13.96 3.79
N PHE A 31 3.58 13.08 4.77
CA PHE A 31 3.27 13.33 6.18
C PHE A 31 3.96 14.59 6.71
N ASN A 32 5.28 14.72 6.48
CA ASN A 32 6.06 15.86 6.97
C ASN A 32 5.71 17.21 6.29
N THR A 33 5.25 17.19 5.03
CA THR A 33 4.95 18.41 4.27
C THR A 33 3.50 18.87 4.47
N ALA A 34 2.61 17.97 4.87
CA ALA A 34 1.16 18.19 4.87
C ALA A 34 0.61 18.98 6.07
N THR A 35 1.47 19.49 6.96
CA THR A 35 1.06 20.11 8.23
C THR A 35 0.17 21.35 8.09
N ASN A 36 0.06 21.97 6.90
CA ASN A 36 -0.61 23.27 6.75
C ASN A 36 -1.74 23.36 5.71
N ASN A 37 -1.92 22.41 4.78
CA ASN A 37 -3.01 22.53 3.79
C ASN A 37 -3.43 21.19 3.16
N GLN A 38 -4.71 20.84 3.34
CA GLN A 38 -5.30 19.58 2.84
C GLN A 38 -5.39 19.50 1.31
N GLN A 39 -5.60 20.62 0.62
CA GLN A 39 -5.62 20.62 -0.84
C GLN A 39 -4.22 20.32 -1.40
N ILE A 40 -3.17 20.85 -0.76
CA ILE A 40 -1.79 20.58 -1.14
C ILE A 40 -1.43 19.12 -0.84
N LEU A 41 -1.87 18.59 0.31
CA LEU A 41 -1.69 17.17 0.64
C LEU A 41 -2.32 16.27 -0.43
N LEU A 42 -3.58 16.54 -0.81
CA LEU A 42 -4.27 15.77 -1.83
C LEU A 42 -3.55 15.83 -3.17
N ALA A 43 -3.13 17.03 -3.61
CA ALA A 43 -2.40 17.20 -4.86
C ALA A 43 -1.06 16.43 -4.86
N ASN A 44 -0.29 16.52 -3.77
CA ASN A 44 0.98 15.80 -3.63
C ASN A 44 0.76 14.28 -3.58
N PHE A 45 -0.32 13.81 -2.95
CA PHE A 45 -0.68 12.40 -2.90
C PHE A 45 -1.12 11.88 -4.27
N GLU A 46 -1.90 12.67 -5.04
CA GLU A 46 -2.24 12.35 -6.41
C GLU A 46 -0.99 12.30 -7.31
N GLU A 47 -0.04 13.24 -7.15
CA GLU A 47 1.26 13.21 -7.85
C GLU A 47 2.07 11.95 -7.47
N TYR A 48 2.04 11.55 -6.21
CA TYR A 48 2.67 10.30 -5.74
C TYR A 48 2.09 9.06 -6.41
N LEU A 49 0.77 8.97 -6.53
CA LEU A 49 0.09 7.85 -7.17
C LEU A 49 0.30 7.82 -8.69
N LEU A 50 0.32 8.99 -9.33
CA LEU A 50 0.56 9.10 -10.77
C LEU A 50 2.01 8.81 -11.16
N GLY A 51 2.95 8.94 -10.23
CA GLY A 51 4.37 8.67 -10.46
C GLY A 51 4.73 7.19 -10.60
N PHE A 52 3.82 6.28 -10.24
CA PHE A 52 4.04 4.84 -10.38
C PHE A 52 4.03 4.35 -11.83
N SER A 53 4.67 3.21 -12.08
CA SER A 53 4.62 2.51 -13.36
C SER A 53 3.21 2.02 -13.71
N ASP A 54 2.95 1.79 -15.00
CA ASP A 54 1.59 1.56 -15.50
C ASP A 54 0.91 0.31 -14.93
N ASN A 55 1.68 -0.74 -14.64
CA ASN A 55 1.18 -1.93 -13.93
C ASN A 55 0.59 -1.61 -12.55
N VAL A 56 1.20 -0.68 -11.79
CA VAL A 56 0.71 -0.28 -10.47
C VAL A 56 -0.43 0.73 -10.61
N LYS A 57 -0.41 1.59 -11.64
CA LYS A 57 -1.54 2.49 -11.92
C LYS A 57 -2.82 1.72 -12.21
N GLU A 58 -2.75 0.64 -12.97
CA GLU A 58 -3.90 -0.23 -13.23
C GLU A 58 -4.49 -0.80 -11.92
N ILE A 59 -3.63 -1.27 -11.01
CA ILE A 59 -4.04 -1.73 -9.68
C ILE A 59 -4.74 -0.61 -8.91
N ILE A 60 -4.14 0.59 -8.86
CA ILE A 60 -4.70 1.77 -8.18
C ILE A 60 -6.11 2.11 -8.71
N GLU A 61 -6.33 1.94 -10.02
CA GLU A 61 -7.63 2.18 -10.65
C GLU A 61 -8.65 1.09 -10.32
N CYS A 62 -8.26 -0.19 -10.37
CA CYS A 62 -9.11 -1.31 -9.95
C CYS A 62 -9.61 -1.17 -8.51
N PHE A 63 -8.75 -0.67 -7.60
CA PHE A 63 -9.12 -0.42 -6.20
C PHE A 63 -9.83 0.93 -5.96
N ASN A 64 -10.07 1.73 -7.00
CA ASN A 64 -10.66 3.07 -6.88
C ASN A 64 -9.96 3.97 -5.85
N LEU A 65 -8.64 3.82 -5.68
CA LEU A 65 -7.89 4.44 -4.58
C LEU A 65 -8.00 5.97 -4.61
N LYS A 66 -7.99 6.56 -5.81
CA LYS A 66 -8.13 8.01 -6.05
C LYS A 66 -9.42 8.55 -5.41
N SER A 67 -10.52 7.83 -5.56
CA SER A 67 -11.82 8.23 -4.99
C SER A 67 -11.81 8.15 -3.47
N GLN A 68 -11.26 7.06 -2.92
CA GLN A 68 -11.15 6.86 -1.48
C GLN A 68 -10.28 7.94 -0.82
N ILE A 69 -9.18 8.32 -1.45
CA ILE A 69 -8.29 9.38 -0.94
C ILE A 69 -8.98 10.74 -0.94
N ARG A 70 -9.73 11.08 -2.00
CA ARG A 70 -10.54 12.31 -2.03
C ARG A 70 -11.60 12.32 -0.93
N HIS A 71 -12.25 11.18 -0.69
CA HIS A 71 -13.21 11.03 0.38
C HIS A 71 -12.57 11.23 1.76
N MET A 72 -11.43 10.58 2.02
CA MET A 72 -10.68 10.73 3.27
C MET A 72 -10.15 12.16 3.47
N ALA A 73 -9.70 12.82 2.40
CA ALA A 73 -9.26 14.21 2.44
C ALA A 73 -10.43 15.15 2.80
N SER A 74 -11.61 14.96 2.20
CA SER A 74 -12.81 15.77 2.52
C SER A 74 -13.27 15.60 3.97
N LYS A 75 -13.02 14.42 4.56
CA LYS A 75 -13.33 14.11 5.96
C LYS A 75 -12.22 14.48 6.93
N GLN A 76 -11.12 15.06 6.44
CA GLN A 76 -9.95 15.44 7.22
C GLN A 76 -9.21 14.28 7.90
N VAL A 77 -9.46 13.03 7.51
CA VAL A 77 -8.86 11.82 8.11
C VAL A 77 -7.65 11.29 7.34
N LEU A 78 -7.40 11.80 6.13
CA LEU A 78 -6.31 11.31 5.28
C LEU A 78 -4.94 11.38 5.97
N LEU A 79 -4.66 12.47 6.70
CA LEU A 79 -3.39 12.66 7.37
C LEU A 79 -3.19 11.64 8.50
N ASP A 80 -4.22 11.40 9.31
CA ASP A 80 -4.20 10.43 10.41
C ASP A 80 -3.95 9.00 9.89
N VAL A 81 -4.55 8.66 8.75
CA VAL A 81 -4.32 7.37 8.10
C VAL A 81 -2.86 7.25 7.65
N VAL A 82 -2.33 8.28 6.97
CA VAL A 82 -0.92 8.30 6.54
C VAL A 82 0.04 8.25 7.73
N GLU A 83 -0.28 8.92 8.84
CA GLU A 83 0.48 8.84 10.09
C GLU A 83 0.61 7.41 10.59
N LYS A 84 -0.50 6.64 10.59
CA LYS A 84 -0.47 5.23 11.00
C LYS A 84 0.40 4.37 10.09
N PHE A 85 0.36 4.60 8.77
CA PHE A 85 1.22 3.89 7.82
C PHE A 85 2.70 4.25 7.93
N VAL A 86 3.02 5.46 8.41
CA VAL A 86 4.39 5.95 8.58
C VAL A 86 4.92 5.72 10.01
N SER A 87 4.06 5.24 10.91
CA SER A 87 4.38 5.00 12.31
C SER A 87 5.64 4.14 12.46
N PRO A 88 6.62 4.57 13.27
CA PRO A 88 7.87 3.81 13.46
C PRO A 88 7.65 2.51 14.26
N TYR A 89 6.47 2.35 14.86
CA TYR A 89 6.03 1.15 15.57
C TYR A 89 5.46 0.06 14.64
N ILE A 90 5.39 0.31 13.32
CA ILE A 90 4.88 -0.65 12.34
C ILE A 90 5.93 -0.80 11.22
N ASN A 91 6.43 -2.03 11.03
CA ASN A 91 7.36 -2.34 9.95
C ASN A 91 6.63 -2.97 8.77
N LEU A 92 6.37 -2.17 7.73
CA LEU A 92 5.82 -2.63 6.46
C LEU A 92 6.89 -2.80 5.37
N THR A 93 8.17 -2.72 5.73
CA THR A 93 9.28 -2.82 4.79
C THR A 93 9.81 -4.23 4.68
N HIS A 94 10.53 -4.49 3.58
CA HIS A 94 11.23 -5.75 3.33
C HIS A 94 12.52 -5.91 4.15
N GLU A 95 12.84 -4.93 5.01
CA GLU A 95 14.04 -4.91 5.85
C GLU A 95 13.66 -5.02 7.33
N THR A 96 14.57 -5.56 8.14
CA THR A 96 14.42 -5.58 9.59
C THR A 96 14.73 -4.19 10.11
N VAL A 97 13.78 -3.60 10.83
CA VAL A 97 13.90 -2.24 11.37
C VAL A 97 13.85 -2.30 12.90
N GLU A 98 14.45 -1.33 13.58
CA GLU A 98 14.33 -1.19 15.02
C GLU A 98 13.25 -0.16 15.36
N ASP A 99 12.36 -0.53 16.26
CA ASP A 99 11.36 0.35 16.85
C ASP A 99 12.05 1.44 17.71
N PRO A 100 11.46 2.63 17.87
CA PRO A 100 11.85 3.64 18.87
C PRO A 100 12.21 3.09 20.26
N ASP A 101 11.57 2.00 20.69
CA ASP A 101 11.83 1.35 21.98
C ASP A 101 13.04 0.39 21.97
N GLY A 102 13.74 0.27 20.84
CA GLY A 102 14.91 -0.61 20.66
C GLY A 102 14.56 -2.07 20.36
N ASN A 103 13.30 -2.37 20.06
CA ASN A 103 12.85 -3.71 19.70
C ASN A 103 13.09 -3.98 18.21
N LYS A 104 13.65 -5.15 17.88
CA LYS A 104 13.82 -5.56 16.48
C LYS A 104 12.49 -6.00 15.88
N MET A 105 12.09 -5.33 14.81
CA MET A 105 10.91 -5.65 14.04
C MET A 105 11.31 -6.43 12.79
N PRO A 106 10.86 -7.69 12.63
CA PRO A 106 11.19 -8.47 11.46
C PRO A 106 10.66 -7.80 10.18
N ALA A 107 11.37 -8.02 9.07
CA ALA A 107 10.92 -7.63 7.75
C ALA A 107 9.57 -8.27 7.41
N LEU A 108 8.73 -7.51 6.71
CA LEU A 108 7.48 -8.02 6.19
C LEU A 108 7.74 -8.77 4.88
N THR A 109 7.79 -10.09 4.97
CA THR A 109 7.99 -10.96 3.81
C THR A 109 6.74 -10.96 2.92
N ASN A 110 6.89 -11.35 1.65
CA ASN A 110 5.74 -11.53 0.74
C ASN A 110 4.68 -12.48 1.32
N LEU A 111 5.11 -13.55 2.01
CA LEU A 111 4.21 -14.45 2.71
C LEU A 111 3.50 -13.74 3.89
N GLY A 112 4.25 -12.96 4.67
CA GLY A 112 3.72 -12.14 5.77
C GLY A 112 2.67 -11.14 5.29
N MET A 113 2.90 -10.45 4.17
CA MET A 113 1.90 -9.59 3.54
C MET A 113 0.62 -10.35 3.21
N GLY A 114 0.73 -11.61 2.74
CA GLY A 114 -0.41 -12.49 2.51
C GLY A 114 -1.27 -12.67 3.76
N TYR A 115 -0.65 -13.01 4.90
CA TYR A 115 -1.37 -13.12 6.17
C TYR A 115 -2.01 -11.80 6.62
N VAL A 116 -1.32 -10.66 6.43
CA VAL A 116 -1.89 -9.34 6.75
C VAL A 116 -3.15 -9.08 5.92
N PHE A 117 -3.10 -9.34 4.61
CA PHE A 117 -4.27 -9.18 3.74
C PHE A 117 -5.44 -10.09 4.14
N GLU A 118 -5.15 -11.33 4.52
CA GLU A 118 -6.18 -12.28 4.98
C GLU A 118 -6.85 -11.82 6.28
N GLU A 119 -6.05 -11.37 7.24
CA GLU A 119 -6.55 -10.81 8.49
C GLU A 119 -7.41 -9.56 8.27
N LEU A 120 -7.05 -8.72 7.29
CA LEU A 120 -7.84 -7.56 6.90
C LEU A 120 -9.17 -7.96 6.26
N ILE A 121 -9.17 -8.91 5.32
CA ILE A 121 -10.40 -9.42 4.69
C ILE A 121 -11.30 -10.09 5.74
N ARG A 122 -10.71 -10.90 6.63
CA ARG A 122 -11.45 -11.55 7.72
C ARG A 122 -12.15 -10.53 8.60
N LYS A 123 -11.43 -9.53 9.11
CA LYS A 123 -12.01 -8.48 9.97
C LYS A 123 -13.10 -7.68 9.24
N PHE A 124 -12.90 -7.36 7.97
CA PHE A 124 -13.89 -6.63 7.20
C PHE A 124 -15.17 -7.45 6.98
N ASN A 125 -15.04 -8.75 6.69
CA ASN A 125 -16.20 -9.63 6.56
C ASN A 125 -16.94 -9.81 7.90
N GLU A 126 -16.21 -9.96 9.00
CA GLU A 126 -16.79 -10.05 10.35
C GLU A 126 -17.54 -8.77 10.76
N GLU A 127 -16.99 -7.58 10.45
CA GLU A 127 -17.62 -6.30 10.76
C GLU A 127 -18.85 -5.99 9.88
N ASN A 128 -18.89 -6.48 8.64
CA ASN A 128 -20.00 -6.23 7.71
C ASN A 128 -21.15 -7.26 7.82
N ASN A 129 -21.02 -8.30 8.64
CA ASN A 129 -22.08 -9.29 8.90
C ASN A 129 -22.58 -10.01 7.62
N GLU A 130 -21.78 -10.03 6.54
CA GLU A 130 -22.07 -10.78 5.32
C GLU A 130 -21.76 -12.27 5.55
N GLU A 131 -22.63 -13.16 5.05
CA GLU A 131 -22.62 -14.60 5.33
C GLU A 131 -21.21 -15.22 5.27
N ALA A 132 -20.77 -15.76 6.41
CA ALA A 132 -19.54 -16.51 6.55
C ALA A 132 -19.60 -17.82 5.73
N GLY A 133 -19.33 -17.74 4.43
CA GLY A 133 -19.37 -18.92 3.57
C GLY A 133 -18.81 -18.76 2.16
N GLU A 134 -18.98 -17.62 1.50
CA GLU A 134 -18.69 -17.53 0.05
C GLU A 134 -17.37 -16.83 -0.33
N HIS A 135 -16.72 -16.09 0.58
CA HIS A 135 -15.66 -15.15 0.18
C HIS A 135 -14.29 -15.35 0.85
N PHE A 136 -14.16 -16.26 1.81
CA PHE A 136 -12.87 -16.49 2.47
C PHE A 136 -12.70 -17.94 2.91
N THR A 137 -11.58 -18.56 2.52
CA THR A 137 -11.14 -19.87 3.03
C THR A 137 -9.76 -19.68 3.65
N PRO A 138 -9.59 -19.92 4.96
CA PRO A 138 -8.29 -19.77 5.64
C PRO A 138 -7.22 -20.65 4.99
N ARG A 139 -5.97 -20.16 4.89
CA ARG A 139 -4.86 -20.97 4.36
C ARG A 139 -4.66 -22.29 5.08
N GLU A 140 -4.88 -22.34 6.39
CA GLU A 140 -4.77 -23.57 7.19
C GLU A 140 -5.77 -24.65 6.71
N VAL A 141 -6.95 -24.24 6.26
CA VAL A 141 -7.98 -25.13 5.70
C VAL A 141 -7.57 -25.59 4.30
N ILE A 142 -7.01 -24.70 3.48
CA ILE A 142 -6.45 -25.06 2.16
C ILE A 142 -5.29 -26.04 2.32
N GLU A 143 -4.36 -25.77 3.23
CA GLU A 143 -3.22 -26.62 3.53
C GLU A 143 -3.69 -28.02 3.94
N LEU A 144 -4.68 -28.12 4.83
CA LEU A 144 -5.29 -29.39 5.22
C LEU A 144 -5.95 -30.12 4.03
N MET A 145 -6.65 -29.39 3.15
CA MET A 145 -7.30 -29.96 1.96
C MET A 145 -6.30 -30.44 0.91
N THR A 146 -5.14 -29.79 0.77
CA THR A 146 -4.10 -30.16 -0.21
C THR A 146 -3.22 -31.33 0.24
N HIS A 147 -3.21 -31.66 1.53
CA HIS A 147 -2.47 -32.80 2.10
C HIS A 147 -3.32 -34.08 2.24
N LEU A 148 -4.56 -34.06 1.73
CA LEU A 148 -5.45 -35.22 1.58
C LEU A 148 -5.37 -35.77 0.15
#